data_AF-A0A145ZZK8-F1
#
_entry.id   AF-A0A145ZZK8-F1
#
_cell.length_a   1.000
_cell.length_b   1.000
_cell.length_c   1.000
_cell.angle_alpha   90.00
_cell.angle_beta   90.00
_cell.angle_gamma   90.00
#
_symmetry.space_group_name_H-M   'P 1'
#
loop_
_entity.id
_entity.type
_entity.pdbx_description
1 polymer ?
#
loop_
_entity_poly.entity_id
_entity_poly.type
_entity_poly.pdbx_seq_one_letter_code
_entity_poly.pdbx_strand_id
1 'polypeptide(L)'
;MAGSPFAGAAPLAHRPLNAIAATARGGVPQERIKRLLSELLPALQSLHERGRICGDITTASVGLDESGRAHLMAADAMARQNEVRPPITEAGFSPYEFYLQEAQWPRGPWSDVYSLCAVAHSLICGALPPAAPQRLNGEPYRPLADRELPRYDLSFLQAIDAGLAFYPADRPQSVGALAESLSFSCADDTQEETLPPLAFPSAAPRVEMVSVQPVSSRSRRYGLVAALLLVSAAVGVYWWQQLTASEDSVIAASQLAGGLRVTPATTLAEPATTGAQPALRAAPVAGPPVSAAEEAAEAAAEPAAPPAVSPREVLRPAAAPARVTVGVQIQPWGEVWVNGVNRGVSPPLRELRLSPGKYKVVVRNADLPAYHATLEVKPGTPVTLRHQFR
;
A
#
# COMPACT_ATOMS: atom_id res chain seq x y z
N MET A 1 -6.54 -45.23 18.76
CA MET A 1 -6.44 -43.76 18.90
C MET A 1 -6.84 -43.16 17.57
N ALA A 2 -7.87 -42.31 17.53
CA ALA A 2 -8.24 -41.61 16.29
C ALA A 2 -7.46 -40.28 16.23
N GLY A 3 -6.86 -39.96 15.09
CA GLY A 3 -6.22 -38.66 14.87
C GLY A 3 -7.28 -37.57 14.73
N SER A 4 -7.02 -36.38 15.31
CA SER A 4 -7.87 -35.22 15.08
C SER A 4 -7.77 -34.78 13.61
N PRO A 5 -8.88 -34.56 12.89
CA PRO A 5 -8.85 -34.13 11.49
C PRO A 5 -8.38 -32.68 11.30
N PHE A 6 -8.14 -31.94 12.39
CA PHE A 6 -7.69 -30.53 12.36
C PHE A 6 -6.17 -30.35 12.30
N ALA A 7 -5.42 -31.38 11.88
CA ALA A 7 -3.98 -31.31 11.59
C ALA A 7 -3.69 -30.58 10.27
N GLY A 8 -4.19 -29.34 10.14
CA GLY A 8 -4.17 -28.56 8.90
C GLY A 8 -4.76 -27.16 9.02
N ALA A 9 -4.69 -26.54 10.20
CA ALA A 9 -5.12 -25.15 10.36
C ALA A 9 -4.28 -24.21 9.48
N ALA A 10 -4.95 -23.48 8.58
CA ALA A 10 -4.35 -22.39 7.82
C ALA A 10 -3.82 -21.30 8.77
N PRO A 11 -2.84 -20.47 8.37
CA PRO A 11 -2.36 -19.37 9.20
C PRO A 11 -3.52 -18.48 9.66
N LEU A 12 -3.53 -18.17 10.94
CA LEU A 12 -4.60 -17.48 11.66
C LEU A 12 -5.12 -16.26 10.89
N ALA A 13 -6.31 -16.39 10.30
CA ALA A 13 -6.89 -15.37 9.45
C ALA A 13 -7.47 -14.23 10.32
N HIS A 14 -6.70 -13.16 10.50
CA HIS A 14 -7.17 -11.97 11.20
C HIS A 14 -8.49 -11.46 10.60
N ARG A 15 -9.49 -11.19 11.44
CA ARG A 15 -10.79 -10.70 10.97
C ARG A 15 -10.70 -9.19 10.69
N PRO A 16 -10.86 -8.72 9.44
CA PRO A 16 -10.74 -7.30 9.13
C PRO A 16 -11.86 -6.49 9.79
N LEU A 17 -11.58 -5.22 10.14
CA LEU A 17 -12.54 -4.37 10.85
C LEU A 17 -13.83 -4.17 10.06
N ASN A 18 -13.78 -4.08 8.73
CA ASN A 18 -14.96 -3.92 7.88
C ASN A 18 -15.92 -5.13 7.93
N ALA A 19 -15.42 -6.32 8.29
CA ALA A 19 -16.22 -7.54 8.46
C ALA A 19 -16.86 -7.66 9.87
N ILE A 20 -16.82 -6.59 10.68
CA ILE A 20 -17.43 -6.53 12.01
C ILE A 20 -18.59 -5.52 11.97
N ALA A 21 -19.83 -5.99 12.15
CA ALA A 21 -21.00 -5.12 12.03
C ALA A 21 -21.06 -3.98 13.08
N ALA A 22 -20.34 -4.12 14.19
CA ALA A 22 -20.28 -3.11 15.26
C ALA A 22 -19.33 -1.94 14.96
N THR A 23 -18.27 -2.15 14.17
CA THR A 23 -17.34 -1.10 13.74
C THR A 23 -17.91 -0.34 12.52
N ALA A 24 -18.53 -1.06 11.58
CA ALA A 24 -19.14 -0.49 10.39
C ALA A 24 -20.34 0.45 10.68
N ARG A 25 -20.98 0.35 11.86
CA ARG A 25 -22.07 1.23 12.30
C ARG A 25 -21.60 2.51 13.00
N GLY A 26 -20.31 2.65 13.30
CA GLY A 26 -19.80 3.72 14.15
C GLY A 26 -20.20 3.58 15.62
N GLY A 27 -19.93 4.61 16.42
CA GLY A 27 -20.23 4.62 17.85
C GLY A 27 -19.36 3.67 18.67
N VAL A 28 -18.21 3.24 18.16
CA VAL A 28 -17.26 2.40 18.90
C VAL A 28 -16.73 3.18 20.12
N PRO A 29 -16.73 2.62 21.34
CA PRO A 29 -16.27 3.34 22.54
C PRO A 29 -14.83 3.83 22.42
N GLN A 30 -14.56 5.05 22.92
CA GLN A 30 -13.25 5.70 22.86
C GLN A 30 -12.10 4.77 23.24
N GLU A 31 -12.16 4.13 24.40
CA GLU A 31 -11.08 3.26 24.90
C GLU A 31 -10.84 2.02 24.02
N ARG A 32 -11.84 1.57 23.24
CA ARG A 32 -11.61 0.50 22.24
C ARG A 32 -10.94 1.03 20.98
N ILE A 33 -11.20 2.29 20.59
CA ILE A 33 -10.46 2.94 19.50
C ILE A 33 -9.02 3.23 19.96
N LYS A 34 -8.83 3.82 21.14
CA LYS A 34 -7.50 4.04 21.74
C LYS A 34 -6.72 2.74 21.81
N ARG A 35 -7.26 1.66 22.40
CA ARG A 35 -6.56 0.37 22.46
C ARG A 35 -6.17 -0.16 21.08
N LEU A 36 -7.09 -0.13 20.11
CA LEU A 36 -6.82 -0.53 18.73
C LEU A 36 -5.68 0.29 18.11
N LEU A 37 -5.66 1.61 18.30
CA LEU A 37 -4.58 2.47 17.83
C LEU A 37 -3.24 2.10 18.51
N SER A 38 -3.22 1.92 19.84
CA SER A 38 -2.01 1.51 20.59
C SER A 38 -1.45 0.15 20.17
N GLU A 39 -2.30 -0.78 19.71
CA GLU A 39 -1.88 -2.09 19.20
C GLU A 39 -1.17 -1.97 17.83
N LEU A 40 -1.47 -0.93 17.03
CA LEU A 40 -0.88 -0.72 15.69
C LEU A 40 0.35 0.19 15.67
N LEU A 41 0.44 1.15 16.61
CA LEU A 41 1.50 2.16 16.62
C LEU A 41 2.94 1.59 16.61
N PRO A 42 3.29 0.53 17.38
CA PRO A 42 4.66 -0.03 17.38
C PRO A 42 5.09 -0.61 16.02
N ALA A 43 4.16 -1.26 15.29
CA ALA A 43 4.42 -1.84 13.98
C ALA A 43 4.67 -0.74 12.93
N LEU A 44 3.88 0.34 12.97
CA LEU A 44 4.11 1.52 12.12
C LEU A 44 5.42 2.22 12.48
N GLN A 45 5.72 2.41 13.76
CA GLN A 45 6.97 3.07 14.19
C GLN A 45 8.19 2.32 13.64
N SER A 46 8.26 1.00 13.83
CA SER A 46 9.41 0.23 13.33
C SER A 46 9.47 0.15 11.79
N LEU A 47 8.38 0.46 11.08
CA LEU A 47 8.39 0.62 9.62
C LEU A 47 8.92 2.01 9.21
N HIS A 48 8.48 3.06 9.93
CA HIS A 48 8.86 4.46 9.73
C HIS A 48 10.35 4.70 10.03
N GLU A 49 10.89 4.08 11.08
CA GLU A 49 12.32 4.08 11.43
C GLU A 49 13.22 3.55 10.30
N ARG A 50 12.67 2.76 9.36
CA ARG A 50 13.38 2.22 8.19
C ARG A 50 13.20 3.09 6.93
N GLY A 51 12.61 4.27 7.06
CA GLY A 51 12.30 5.17 5.94
C GLY A 51 11.18 4.66 5.03
N ARG A 52 10.32 3.77 5.51
CA ARG A 52 9.20 3.18 4.75
C ARG A 52 7.87 3.60 5.36
N ILE A 53 6.80 3.59 4.58
CA ILE A 53 5.40 3.79 5.00
C ILE A 53 4.58 2.54 4.69
N CYS A 54 3.44 2.34 5.36
CA CYS A 54 2.51 1.26 5.07
C CYS A 54 1.73 1.58 3.78
N GLY A 55 1.12 2.77 3.70
CA GLY A 55 0.52 3.29 2.48
C GLY A 55 -0.82 2.65 2.07
N ASP A 56 -1.37 1.73 2.86
CA ASP A 56 -2.64 1.02 2.60
C ASP A 56 -3.46 0.74 3.88
N ILE A 57 -3.35 1.62 4.89
CA ILE A 57 -4.08 1.52 6.16
C ILE A 57 -5.57 1.86 5.95
N THR A 58 -6.45 0.86 6.07
CA THR A 58 -7.91 1.00 5.93
C THR A 58 -8.62 0.04 6.88
N THR A 59 -9.96 0.10 6.97
CA THR A 59 -10.75 -0.88 7.73
C THR A 59 -10.73 -2.29 7.12
N ALA A 60 -10.15 -2.48 5.92
CA ALA A 60 -9.92 -3.78 5.30
C ALA A 60 -8.54 -4.36 5.61
N SER A 61 -7.50 -3.53 5.82
CA SER A 61 -6.12 -3.98 6.10
C SER A 61 -5.77 -4.09 7.58
N VAL A 62 -6.50 -3.40 8.46
CA VAL A 62 -6.48 -3.66 9.91
C VAL A 62 -7.38 -4.86 10.23
N GLY A 63 -6.83 -5.87 10.89
CA GLY A 63 -7.55 -7.06 11.31
C GLY A 63 -7.32 -7.42 12.78
N LEU A 64 -8.29 -8.09 13.41
CA LEU A 64 -8.20 -8.58 14.79
C LEU A 64 -7.76 -10.05 14.82
N ASP A 65 -6.86 -10.40 15.73
CA ASP A 65 -6.53 -11.80 16.05
C ASP A 65 -7.62 -12.48 16.92
N GLU A 66 -7.45 -13.77 17.23
CA GLU A 66 -8.39 -14.53 18.06
C GLU A 66 -8.51 -14.01 19.51
N SER A 67 -7.50 -13.28 20.01
CA SER A 67 -7.55 -12.58 21.31
C SER A 67 -8.21 -11.19 21.23
N GLY A 68 -8.56 -10.75 20.02
CA GLY A 68 -9.18 -9.45 19.75
C GLY A 68 -8.21 -8.28 19.68
N ARG A 69 -6.90 -8.50 19.48
CA ARG A 69 -5.89 -7.45 19.28
C ARG A 69 -5.74 -7.10 17.80
N ALA A 70 -5.60 -5.82 17.49
CA ALA A 70 -5.42 -5.31 16.14
C ALA A 70 -4.01 -5.54 15.60
N HIS A 71 -3.95 -5.89 14.31
CA HIS A 71 -2.73 -6.14 13.54
C HIS A 71 -2.89 -5.47 12.16
N LEU A 72 -1.78 -4.98 11.59
CA LEU A 72 -1.73 -4.40 10.24
C LEU A 72 -1.24 -5.45 9.25
N MET A 73 -2.17 -6.14 8.60
CA MET A 73 -1.87 -7.29 7.73
C MET A 73 -0.90 -6.92 6.58
N ALA A 74 -0.93 -5.66 6.13
CA ALA A 74 0.00 -5.13 5.15
C ALA A 74 1.40 -4.85 5.72
N ALA A 75 1.50 -4.22 6.90
CA ALA A 75 2.77 -4.01 7.58
C ALA A 75 3.46 -5.34 7.92
N ASP A 76 2.70 -6.36 8.32
CA ASP A 76 3.18 -7.72 8.55
C ASP A 76 3.67 -8.42 7.27
N ALA A 77 3.13 -8.07 6.09
CA ALA A 77 3.67 -8.52 4.81
C ALA A 77 4.96 -7.75 4.45
N MET A 78 4.96 -6.43 4.59
CA MET A 78 6.13 -5.55 4.34
C MET A 78 7.29 -5.77 5.33
N ALA A 79 7.04 -6.36 6.50
CA ALA A 79 8.08 -6.80 7.43
C ALA A 79 8.83 -8.03 6.91
N ARG A 80 8.19 -8.85 6.06
CA ARG A 80 8.74 -10.09 5.48
C ARG A 80 9.36 -9.89 4.09
N GLN A 81 9.14 -8.74 3.45
CA GLN A 81 9.57 -8.43 2.09
C GLN A 81 10.35 -7.10 2.06
N ASN A 82 11.44 -7.04 1.28
CA ASN A 82 12.27 -5.83 1.17
C ASN A 82 11.90 -4.93 -0.02
N GLU A 83 10.67 -5.06 -0.52
CA GLU A 83 10.18 -4.31 -1.68
C GLU A 83 9.49 -3.00 -1.25
N VAL A 84 9.74 -1.92 -1.98
CA VAL A 84 9.06 -0.64 -1.77
C VAL A 84 7.84 -0.58 -2.67
N ARG A 85 6.68 -0.91 -2.12
CA ARG A 85 5.39 -0.84 -2.81
C ARG A 85 4.91 0.61 -2.92
N PRO A 86 4.32 1.05 -4.04
CA PRO A 86 3.54 2.31 -4.06
C PRO A 86 2.30 2.19 -3.15
N PRO A 87 1.88 3.28 -2.48
CA PRO A 87 0.68 3.28 -1.64
C PRO A 87 -0.58 3.02 -2.46
N ILE A 88 -1.61 2.47 -1.81
CA ILE A 88 -2.92 2.22 -2.42
C ILE A 88 -3.84 3.40 -2.11
N THR A 89 -4.42 4.00 -3.16
CA THR A 89 -5.39 5.09 -3.02
C THR A 89 -6.81 4.54 -2.82
N GLU A 90 -7.33 4.63 -1.60
CA GLU A 90 -8.73 4.33 -1.25
C GLU A 90 -9.42 5.62 -0.77
N ALA A 91 -10.64 5.87 -1.26
CA ALA A 91 -11.36 7.12 -0.98
C ALA A 91 -11.66 7.26 0.52
N GLY A 92 -11.49 8.48 1.05
CA GLY A 92 -11.64 8.77 2.48
C GLY A 92 -10.42 8.40 3.33
N PHE A 93 -9.87 7.18 3.15
CA PHE A 93 -8.68 6.73 3.89
C PHE A 93 -7.40 7.42 3.44
N SER A 94 -7.16 7.55 2.13
CA SER A 94 -5.87 8.06 1.65
C SER A 94 -5.73 9.59 1.75
N PRO A 95 -4.57 10.10 2.21
CA PRO A 95 -4.26 11.52 2.20
C PRO A 95 -3.96 12.05 0.78
N TYR A 96 -3.95 13.37 0.61
CA TYR A 96 -3.84 13.99 -0.72
C TYR A 96 -2.53 13.63 -1.45
N GLU A 97 -1.41 13.53 -0.71
CA GLU A 97 -0.10 13.17 -1.27
C GLU A 97 0.01 11.74 -1.83
N PHE A 98 -0.98 10.87 -1.63
CA PHE A 98 -1.01 9.55 -2.30
C PHE A 98 -1.55 9.64 -3.73
N TYR A 99 -2.40 10.63 -4.03
CA TYR A 99 -2.95 10.86 -5.37
C TYR A 99 -1.99 11.60 -6.31
N LEU A 100 -0.97 12.27 -5.76
CA LEU A 100 0.05 13.02 -6.49
C LEU A 100 1.44 12.41 -6.32
N GLN A 101 2.37 12.74 -7.23
CA GLN A 101 3.77 12.34 -7.15
C GLN A 101 4.69 13.56 -7.36
N GLU A 102 4.40 14.62 -6.61
CA GLU A 102 5.02 15.94 -6.73
C GLU A 102 5.87 16.26 -5.49
N ALA A 103 6.99 16.97 -5.67
CA ALA A 103 7.89 17.32 -4.56
C ALA A 103 7.25 18.22 -3.48
N GLN A 104 6.19 18.95 -3.83
CA GLN A 104 5.40 19.77 -2.89
C GLN A 104 4.42 18.96 -2.02
N TRP A 105 4.21 17.68 -2.34
CA TRP A 105 3.37 16.74 -1.58
C TRP A 105 4.19 15.51 -1.17
N PRO A 106 5.16 15.66 -0.24
CA PRO A 106 6.00 14.56 0.18
C PRO A 106 5.19 13.53 0.98
N ARG A 107 5.53 12.25 0.79
CA ARG A 107 4.94 11.10 1.50
C ARG A 107 5.85 10.71 2.66
N GLY A 108 5.28 10.39 3.81
CA GLY A 108 6.04 10.05 5.02
C GLY A 108 5.15 9.57 6.17
N PRO A 109 5.66 9.51 7.41
CA PRO A 109 4.89 9.05 8.58
C PRO A 109 3.53 9.76 8.77
N TRP A 110 3.47 11.07 8.49
CA TRP A 110 2.25 11.89 8.49
C TRP A 110 1.15 11.40 7.51
N SER A 111 1.52 10.62 6.50
CA SER A 111 0.58 10.02 5.53
C SER A 111 -0.11 8.77 6.08
N ASP A 112 0.64 7.95 6.83
CA ASP A 112 0.07 6.82 7.58
C ASP A 112 -0.74 7.30 8.78
N VAL A 113 -0.29 8.37 9.47
CA VAL A 113 -1.05 9.06 10.53
C VAL A 113 -2.43 9.51 10.05
N TYR A 114 -2.53 10.12 8.86
CA TYR A 114 -3.81 10.48 8.27
C TYR A 114 -4.71 9.27 8.05
N SER A 115 -4.18 8.22 7.43
CA SER A 115 -4.94 7.00 7.10
C SER A 115 -5.43 6.28 8.37
N LEU A 116 -4.61 6.25 9.41
CA LEU A 116 -4.94 5.74 10.73
C LEU A 116 -6.04 6.57 11.43
N CYS A 117 -6.00 7.90 11.30
CA CYS A 117 -7.04 8.79 11.82
C CYS A 117 -8.33 8.73 11.00
N ALA A 118 -8.27 8.42 9.71
CA ALA A 118 -9.45 8.13 8.88
C ALA A 118 -10.14 6.82 9.30
N VAL A 119 -9.38 5.78 9.68
CA VAL A 119 -9.93 4.59 10.36
C VAL A 119 -10.60 4.99 11.68
N ALA A 120 -9.96 5.80 12.52
CA ALA A 120 -10.56 6.25 13.79
C ALA A 120 -11.87 7.05 13.58
N HIS A 121 -11.91 8.00 12.65
CA HIS A 121 -13.12 8.73 12.25
C HIS A 121 -14.23 7.77 11.77
N SER A 122 -13.89 6.74 10.99
CA SER A 122 -14.86 5.72 10.57
C SER A 122 -15.45 4.94 11.75
N LEU A 123 -14.65 4.62 12.77
CA LEU A 123 -15.09 3.92 13.98
C LEU A 123 -15.96 4.79 14.91
N ILE A 124 -15.77 6.12 14.87
CA ILE A 124 -16.59 7.10 15.60
C ILE A 124 -17.92 7.32 14.85
N CYS A 125 -17.87 7.67 13.57
CA CYS A 125 -19.03 8.16 12.82
C CYS A 125 -19.82 7.09 12.07
N GLY A 126 -19.25 5.91 11.80
CA GLY A 126 -19.83 4.92 10.87
C GLY A 126 -19.74 5.35 9.40
N ALA A 127 -19.02 6.43 9.12
CA ALA A 127 -18.81 7.02 7.81
C ALA A 127 -17.37 7.54 7.69
N LEU A 128 -16.82 7.46 6.48
CA LEU A 128 -15.49 7.96 6.15
C LEU A 128 -15.46 9.50 6.17
N PRO A 129 -14.29 10.14 6.40
CA PRO A 129 -14.13 11.56 6.10
C PRO A 129 -14.22 11.79 4.58
N PRO A 130 -14.56 13.02 4.11
CA PRO A 130 -14.55 13.36 2.69
C PRO A 130 -13.19 13.07 2.06
N ALA A 131 -13.17 12.49 0.86
CA ALA A 131 -11.92 12.05 0.24
C ALA A 131 -11.01 13.27 -0.03
N ALA A 132 -9.69 13.10 0.12
CA ALA A 132 -8.76 14.22 0.03
C ALA A 132 -8.86 15.03 -1.29
N PRO A 133 -9.13 14.44 -2.48
CA PRO A 133 -9.39 15.20 -3.70
C PRO A 133 -10.68 16.03 -3.69
N GLN A 134 -11.72 15.62 -2.94
CA GLN A 134 -12.96 16.38 -2.78
C GLN A 134 -12.73 17.60 -1.89
N ARG A 135 -11.92 17.47 -0.84
CA ARG A 135 -11.55 18.55 0.09
C ARG A 135 -10.86 19.73 -0.62
N LEU A 136 -10.09 19.46 -1.69
CA LEU A 136 -9.50 20.50 -2.53
C LEU A 136 -10.54 21.25 -3.39
N ASN A 137 -11.61 20.57 -3.82
CA ASN A 137 -12.67 21.13 -4.65
C ASN A 137 -13.73 21.92 -3.85
N GLY A 138 -13.51 22.13 -2.55
CA GLY A 138 -14.38 22.94 -1.69
C GLY A 138 -15.34 22.16 -0.79
N GLU A 139 -15.31 20.81 -0.77
CA GLU A 139 -16.08 20.02 0.20
C GLU A 139 -15.43 20.10 1.60
N PRO A 140 -16.04 20.81 2.58
CA PRO A 140 -15.36 21.10 3.84
C PRO A 140 -15.36 19.86 4.76
N TYR A 141 -14.17 19.49 5.24
CA TYR A 141 -14.08 18.61 6.41
C TYR A 141 -14.51 19.38 7.66
N ARG A 142 -15.72 19.12 8.17
CA ARG A 142 -16.13 19.56 9.52
C ARG A 142 -15.37 18.71 10.55
N PRO A 143 -14.55 19.28 11.44
CA PRO A 143 -13.89 18.56 12.53
C PRO A 143 -14.86 17.69 13.35
N LEU A 144 -14.34 16.65 14.00
CA LEU A 144 -15.06 15.86 15.00
C LEU A 144 -15.30 16.66 16.28
N ALA A 145 -14.32 17.46 16.70
CA ALA A 145 -14.43 18.37 17.85
C ALA A 145 -15.60 19.38 17.70
N ASP A 146 -15.93 19.76 16.46
CA ASP A 146 -17.04 20.66 16.12
C ASP A 146 -18.38 19.91 15.96
N ARG A 147 -18.48 18.62 16.33
CA ARG A 147 -19.71 17.82 16.26
C ARG A 147 -20.20 17.48 17.67
N GLU A 148 -21.51 17.37 17.82
CA GLU A 148 -22.16 17.00 19.08
C GLU A 148 -21.96 15.49 19.37
N LEU A 149 -20.77 15.15 19.86
CA LEU A 149 -20.31 13.78 20.11
C LEU A 149 -20.01 13.52 21.61
N PRO A 150 -21.00 13.67 22.53
CA PRO A 150 -20.80 13.67 23.98
C PRO A 150 -20.43 12.30 24.61
N ARG A 151 -19.93 11.35 23.81
CA ARG A 151 -19.42 10.04 24.25
C ARG A 151 -17.91 9.90 24.05
N TYR A 152 -17.23 11.00 23.71
CA TYR A 152 -15.82 11.08 23.38
C TYR A 152 -15.25 12.37 23.98
N ASP A 153 -14.01 12.30 24.46
CA ASP A 153 -13.32 13.45 25.05
C ASP A 153 -12.88 14.44 23.97
N LEU A 154 -12.98 15.74 24.26
CA LEU A 154 -12.67 16.79 23.29
C LEU A 154 -11.22 16.70 22.77
N SER A 155 -10.27 16.37 23.65
CA SER A 155 -8.85 16.17 23.29
C SER A 155 -8.65 14.99 22.35
N PHE A 156 -9.35 13.87 22.57
CA PHE A 156 -9.31 12.69 21.70
C PHE A 156 -9.88 12.99 20.30
N LEU A 157 -10.96 13.76 20.21
CA LEU A 157 -11.51 14.22 18.93
C LEU A 157 -10.53 15.18 18.21
N GLN A 158 -9.97 16.15 18.94
CA GLN A 158 -8.98 17.10 18.42
C GLN A 158 -7.70 16.41 17.90
N ALA A 159 -7.23 15.35 18.57
CA ALA A 159 -6.08 14.56 18.12
C ALA A 159 -6.33 13.85 16.78
N ILE A 160 -7.54 13.31 16.58
CA ILE A 160 -7.96 12.69 15.31
C ILE A 160 -8.13 13.76 14.22
N ASP A 161 -8.68 14.93 14.56
CA ASP A 161 -8.82 16.06 13.63
C ASP A 161 -7.46 16.61 13.16
N ALA A 162 -6.48 16.70 14.06
CA ALA A 162 -5.11 17.07 13.71
C ALA A 162 -4.45 16.02 12.78
N GLY A 163 -4.67 14.73 13.03
CA GLY A 163 -4.25 13.67 12.10
C GLY A 163 -4.92 13.75 10.73
N LEU A 164 -6.16 14.23 10.66
CA LEU A 164 -6.94 14.46 9.44
C LEU A 164 -6.72 15.85 8.79
N ALA A 165 -5.76 16.65 9.26
CA ALA A 165 -5.43 17.93 8.64
C ALA A 165 -4.99 17.77 7.18
N PHE A 166 -5.32 18.75 6.33
CA PHE A 166 -5.17 18.59 4.88
C PHE A 166 -3.69 18.58 4.45
N TYR A 167 -2.91 19.57 4.88
CA TYR A 167 -1.48 19.65 4.55
C TYR A 167 -0.65 18.73 5.46
N PRO A 168 0.39 18.05 4.94
CA PRO A 168 1.34 17.25 5.72
C PRO A 168 1.90 17.94 6.96
N ALA A 169 2.20 19.24 6.90
CA ALA A 169 2.84 20.00 7.98
C ALA A 169 1.94 20.23 9.20
N ASP A 170 0.62 20.23 9.01
CA ASP A 170 -0.37 20.50 10.07
C ASP A 170 -0.68 19.23 10.91
N ARG A 171 -0.21 18.07 10.45
CA ARG A 171 -0.45 16.76 11.10
C ARG A 171 0.66 16.43 12.12
N PRO A 172 0.42 15.51 13.07
CA PRO A 172 1.50 14.88 13.83
C PRO A 172 2.53 14.24 12.89
N GLN A 173 3.79 14.68 12.99
CA GLN A 173 4.86 14.28 12.05
C GLN A 173 5.37 12.86 12.26
N SER A 174 4.96 12.19 13.35
CA SER A 174 5.27 10.79 13.64
C SER A 174 4.11 10.12 14.36
N VAL A 175 4.12 8.78 14.34
CA VAL A 175 3.20 7.97 15.15
C VAL A 175 3.37 8.18 16.65
N GLY A 176 4.58 8.54 17.12
CA GLY A 176 4.81 8.93 18.51
C GLY A 176 4.12 10.25 18.88
N ALA A 177 4.21 11.28 18.04
CA ALA A 177 3.52 12.56 18.26
C ALA A 177 1.98 12.41 18.22
N LEU A 178 1.45 11.47 17.42
CA LEU A 178 0.04 11.09 17.47
C LEU A 178 -0.30 10.38 18.79
N ALA A 179 0.59 9.53 19.30
CA ALA A 179 0.38 8.81 20.55
C ALA A 179 0.30 9.77 21.76
N GLU A 180 1.20 10.75 21.80
CA GLU A 180 1.19 11.85 22.77
C GLU A 180 -0.13 12.63 22.72
N SER A 181 -0.57 13.05 21.52
CA SER A 181 -1.80 13.85 21.37
C SER A 181 -3.08 13.09 21.73
N LEU A 182 -3.14 11.78 21.46
CA LEU A 182 -4.26 10.92 21.87
C LEU A 182 -4.34 10.69 23.39
N SER A 183 -3.39 11.22 24.15
CA SER A 183 -3.24 10.98 25.60
C SER A 183 -3.33 9.49 25.90
N PHE A 184 -2.47 8.70 25.26
CA PHE A 184 -2.07 7.43 25.85
C PHE A 184 -1.30 7.75 27.11
N SER A 185 -2.00 7.73 28.25
CA SER A 185 -1.33 7.36 29.49
C SER A 185 -0.54 6.10 29.19
N CYS A 186 0.76 6.13 29.45
CA CYS A 186 1.49 4.89 29.61
C CYS A 186 0.72 4.07 30.66
N ALA A 187 0.72 2.75 30.53
CA ALA A 187 0.15 1.93 31.60
C ALA A 187 1.08 2.03 32.81
N ASP A 188 0.79 2.99 33.70
CA ASP A 188 1.43 3.14 34.99
C ASP A 188 1.03 1.93 35.87
N ASP A 189 1.71 0.81 35.63
CA ASP A 189 2.00 -0.14 36.69
C ASP A 189 2.60 0.67 37.85
N THR A 190 1.91 0.70 38.99
CA THR A 190 2.22 1.50 40.19
C THR A 190 1.64 2.92 40.24
N GLN A 191 0.31 3.01 40.42
CA GLN A 191 -0.19 3.90 41.50
C GLN A 191 -0.22 3.11 42.82
N GLU A 192 0.91 3.09 43.52
CA GLU A 192 0.90 2.88 44.97
C GLU A 192 0.25 4.12 45.60
N GLU A 193 -0.94 3.97 46.18
CA GLU A 193 -1.51 5.00 47.05
C GLU A 193 -0.52 5.30 48.17
N THR A 194 0.06 6.51 48.16
CA THR A 194 1.08 6.91 49.13
C THR A 194 0.45 7.25 50.48
N LEU A 195 -0.08 6.22 51.15
CA LEU A 195 -0.52 6.30 52.54
C LEU A 195 0.67 6.70 53.44
N PRO A 196 0.49 7.65 54.37
CA PRO A 196 1.57 8.07 55.25
C PRO A 196 2.01 6.90 56.14
N PRO A 197 3.33 6.64 56.28
CA PRO A 197 3.82 5.47 56.99
C PRO A 197 3.52 5.56 58.48
N LEU A 198 2.70 4.62 58.98
CA LEU A 198 2.55 4.39 60.42
C LEU A 198 3.89 3.89 60.98
N ALA A 199 4.47 4.68 61.89
CA ALA A 199 5.76 4.36 62.49
C ALA A 199 5.65 3.19 63.48
N PHE A 200 6.39 2.11 63.21
CA PHE A 200 6.60 1.01 64.15
C PHE A 200 8.07 0.99 64.62
N PRO A 201 8.35 0.70 65.91
CA PRO A 201 9.70 0.83 66.47
C PRO A 201 10.65 -0.25 65.95
N SER A 202 11.90 0.15 65.70
CA SER A 202 12.96 -0.75 65.21
C SER A 202 13.41 -1.75 66.29
N ALA A 203 13.24 -3.05 66.00
CA ALA A 203 13.82 -4.15 66.76
C ALA A 203 14.22 -5.28 65.80
N ALA A 204 15.47 -5.26 65.33
CA ALA A 204 15.96 -6.21 64.33
C ALA A 204 16.53 -7.50 64.95
N PRO A 205 16.03 -8.70 64.59
CA PRO A 205 16.81 -9.93 64.68
C PRO A 205 17.74 -10.03 63.45
N ARG A 206 19.02 -10.29 63.69
CA ARG A 206 20.06 -10.47 62.66
C ARG A 206 19.87 -11.82 61.97
N VAL A 207 19.43 -11.83 60.70
CA VAL A 207 19.37 -13.05 59.87
C VAL A 207 20.61 -13.14 58.99
N GLU A 208 21.17 -14.35 58.91
CA GLU A 208 22.46 -14.66 58.30
C GLU A 208 22.35 -14.80 56.78
N MET A 209 23.19 -14.08 56.02
CA MET A 209 23.18 -14.15 54.55
C MET A 209 23.86 -15.43 54.04
N VAL A 210 23.06 -16.49 53.86
CA VAL A 210 23.51 -17.72 53.19
C VAL A 210 23.78 -17.41 51.70
N SER A 211 25.06 -17.39 51.33
CA SER A 211 25.49 -17.14 49.96
C SER A 211 25.17 -18.33 49.03
N VAL A 212 24.16 -18.18 48.17
CA VAL A 212 23.79 -19.19 47.18
C VAL A 212 24.73 -19.10 45.97
N GLN A 213 25.71 -19.99 45.92
CA GLN A 213 26.64 -20.12 44.79
C GLN A 213 25.93 -20.62 43.52
N PRO A 214 26.13 -19.97 42.35
CA PRO A 214 25.50 -20.40 41.10
C PRO A 214 26.17 -21.67 40.53
N VAL A 215 25.40 -22.77 40.46
CA VAL A 215 25.85 -24.05 39.86
C VAL A 215 26.03 -23.93 38.34
N SER A 216 27.29 -23.72 37.92
CA SER A 216 27.65 -23.55 36.51
C SER A 216 27.65 -24.88 35.74
N SER A 217 26.53 -25.18 35.06
CA SER A 217 26.38 -26.39 34.23
C SER A 217 27.25 -26.36 32.96
N ARG A 218 28.51 -26.77 33.11
CA ARG A 218 29.54 -26.73 32.04
C ARG A 218 29.40 -27.87 31.03
N SER A 219 28.69 -28.95 31.35
CA SER A 219 28.58 -30.17 30.53
C SER A 219 27.76 -30.00 29.25
N ARG A 220 26.69 -29.19 29.28
CA ARG A 220 25.79 -29.01 28.11
C ARG A 220 26.45 -28.36 26.89
N ARG A 221 27.58 -27.66 27.05
CA ARG A 221 28.28 -27.00 25.93
C ARG A 221 29.10 -27.98 25.07
N TYR A 222 29.67 -29.02 25.67
CA TYR A 222 30.48 -30.01 24.94
C TYR A 222 29.63 -30.94 24.05
N GLY A 223 28.41 -31.27 24.47
CA GLY A 223 27.48 -32.09 23.67
C GLY A 223 27.11 -31.46 22.32
N LEU A 224 26.93 -30.14 22.26
CA LEU A 224 26.65 -29.42 21.00
C LEU A 224 27.84 -29.41 20.05
N VAL A 225 29.07 -29.28 20.56
CA VAL A 225 30.29 -29.33 19.73
C VAL A 225 30.49 -30.74 19.16
N ALA A 226 30.27 -31.79 19.95
CA ALA A 226 30.35 -33.17 19.48
C ALA A 226 29.29 -33.48 18.39
N ALA A 227 28.06 -32.98 18.55
CA ALA A 227 27.00 -33.14 17.54
C ALA A 227 27.35 -32.44 16.22
N LEU A 228 27.88 -31.20 16.26
CA LEU A 228 28.29 -30.47 15.06
C LEU A 228 29.45 -31.16 14.32
N LEU A 229 30.42 -31.71 15.05
CA LEU A 229 31.50 -32.49 14.44
C LEU A 229 30.98 -33.74 13.72
N LEU A 230 30.08 -34.51 14.34
CA LEU A 230 29.46 -35.68 13.70
C LEU A 230 28.69 -35.34 12.42
N VAL A 231 27.92 -34.23 12.42
CA VAL A 231 27.23 -33.74 11.21
C VAL A 231 28.23 -33.35 10.12
N SER A 232 29.31 -32.64 10.45
CA SER A 232 30.34 -32.27 9.47
C SER A 232 31.04 -33.49 8.85
N ALA A 233 31.29 -34.54 9.64
CA ALA A 233 31.88 -35.78 9.14
C ALA A 233 30.92 -36.53 8.20
N ALA A 234 29.63 -36.60 8.52
CA ALA A 234 28.62 -37.20 7.66
C ALA A 234 28.49 -36.48 6.31
N VAL A 235 28.50 -35.14 6.30
CA VAL A 235 28.51 -34.32 5.07
C VAL A 235 29.78 -34.58 4.26
N GLY A 236 30.95 -34.68 4.91
CA GLY A 236 32.22 -35.01 4.25
C GLY A 236 32.20 -36.38 3.56
N VAL A 237 31.68 -37.42 4.22
CA VAL A 237 31.54 -38.76 3.63
C VAL A 237 30.56 -38.77 2.45
N TYR A 238 29.43 -38.06 2.56
CA TYR A 238 28.45 -37.97 1.47
C TYR A 238 29.03 -37.28 0.22
N TRP A 239 29.76 -36.18 0.39
CA TRP A 239 30.43 -35.50 -0.72
C TRP A 239 31.59 -36.32 -1.31
N TRP A 240 32.32 -37.08 -0.48
CA TRP A 240 33.35 -38.00 -0.98
C TRP A 240 32.73 -39.10 -1.84
N GLN A 241 31.62 -39.70 -1.41
CA GLN A 241 30.91 -40.74 -2.19
C GLN A 241 30.44 -40.21 -3.56
N GLN A 242 29.88 -39.01 -3.60
CA GLN A 242 29.50 -38.32 -4.85
C GLN A 242 30.70 -38.03 -5.78
N LEU A 243 31.89 -37.76 -5.21
CA LEU A 243 33.12 -37.50 -5.99
C LEU A 243 33.87 -38.77 -6.43
N THR A 244 33.59 -39.93 -5.82
CA THR A 244 34.16 -41.24 -6.23
C THR A 244 33.27 -42.04 -7.18
N ALA A 245 32.10 -41.53 -7.55
CA ALA A 245 31.16 -42.19 -8.45
C ALA A 245 31.55 -42.00 -9.93
N SER A 246 32.67 -42.59 -10.35
CA SER A 246 33.09 -42.61 -11.76
C SER A 246 32.17 -43.47 -12.62
N GLU A 247 31.85 -43.00 -13.82
CA GLU A 247 31.10 -43.76 -14.83
C GLU A 247 31.99 -44.76 -15.58
N ASP A 248 31.66 -46.06 -15.53
CA ASP A 248 32.04 -47.13 -16.47
C ASP A 248 31.30 -48.43 -16.09
N SER A 249 30.90 -49.36 -16.97
CA SER A 249 30.92 -49.34 -18.44
C SER A 249 29.85 -50.27 -19.08
N VAL A 250 29.20 -49.75 -20.13
CA VAL A 250 28.97 -50.36 -21.46
C VAL A 250 28.73 -51.90 -21.60
N ILE A 251 27.52 -52.25 -22.09
CA ILE A 251 27.10 -53.45 -22.86
C ILE A 251 27.05 -54.84 -22.17
N ALA A 252 25.83 -55.43 -22.16
CA ALA A 252 25.60 -56.87 -22.36
C ALA A 252 24.20 -57.13 -22.98
N ALA A 253 24.07 -58.21 -23.76
CA ALA A 253 22.98 -58.47 -24.70
C ALA A 253 21.58 -58.83 -24.12
N SER A 254 20.55 -58.49 -24.92
CA SER A 254 19.38 -59.29 -25.34
C SER A 254 19.03 -60.60 -24.59
N GLN A 255 17.72 -60.83 -24.38
CA GLN A 255 17.04 -62.11 -24.64
C GLN A 255 15.54 -61.90 -24.98
N LEU A 256 14.87 -62.95 -25.48
CA LEU A 256 13.63 -62.87 -26.26
C LEU A 256 12.36 -63.32 -25.50
N ALA A 257 11.21 -62.99 -26.08
CA ALA A 257 9.83 -63.39 -25.79
C ALA A 257 9.55 -64.79 -25.18
N GLY A 258 8.45 -64.87 -24.41
CA GLY A 258 7.68 -66.12 -24.23
C GLY A 258 6.86 -66.21 -22.94
N GLY A 259 5.52 -66.30 -23.03
CA GLY A 259 4.65 -66.52 -21.88
C GLY A 259 3.16 -66.40 -22.21
N LEU A 260 2.45 -67.52 -22.39
CA LEU A 260 1.09 -67.57 -22.94
C LEU A 260 0.02 -67.82 -21.85
N ARG A 261 -1.05 -67.00 -21.85
CA ARG A 261 -2.37 -67.26 -21.24
C ARG A 261 -2.34 -67.31 -19.68
N VAL A 262 -3.44 -67.28 -18.90
CA VAL A 262 -4.88 -67.55 -19.14
C VAL A 262 -5.76 -66.51 -18.38
N THR A 263 -6.92 -66.13 -18.94
CA THR A 263 -8.00 -65.31 -18.34
C THR A 263 -8.96 -66.17 -17.48
N PRO A 264 -9.91 -65.67 -16.64
CA PRO A 264 -10.65 -64.40 -16.70
C PRO A 264 -10.79 -63.73 -15.29
N ALA A 265 -11.74 -62.84 -14.92
CA ALA A 265 -12.95 -62.26 -15.54
C ALA A 265 -13.27 -60.88 -14.90
N THR A 266 -14.34 -60.22 -15.38
CA THR A 266 -15.23 -59.32 -14.58
C THR A 266 -14.67 -57.94 -14.16
N THR A 267 -15.35 -56.80 -14.31
CA THR A 267 -16.59 -56.42 -15.05
C THR A 267 -16.72 -54.88 -15.09
N LEU A 268 -17.24 -54.33 -16.20
CA LEU A 268 -17.66 -52.93 -16.44
C LEU A 268 -16.61 -51.80 -16.22
N ALA A 269 -16.63 -50.65 -16.90
CA ALA A 269 -16.95 -50.24 -18.28
C ALA A 269 -17.15 -48.71 -18.29
N GLU A 270 -16.08 -48.01 -18.63
CA GLU A 270 -16.12 -46.86 -19.56
C GLU A 270 -15.38 -47.33 -20.84
N PRO A 271 -15.33 -46.60 -21.98
CA PRO A 271 -15.45 -45.14 -22.15
C PRO A 271 -16.20 -44.68 -23.44
N ALA A 272 -15.97 -43.41 -23.82
CA ALA A 272 -15.71 -42.94 -25.19
C ALA A 272 -16.90 -42.73 -26.17
N THR A 273 -16.83 -41.83 -27.17
CA THR A 273 -15.96 -40.65 -27.50
C THR A 273 -16.62 -39.88 -28.66
N THR A 274 -16.11 -38.69 -29.01
CA THR A 274 -16.37 -37.88 -30.24
C THR A 274 -17.45 -36.81 -30.08
N GLY A 275 -17.25 -35.53 -30.41
CA GLY A 275 -16.04 -34.83 -30.89
C GLY A 275 -16.24 -34.16 -32.25
N ALA A 276 -16.37 -32.83 -32.29
CA ALA A 276 -16.42 -32.06 -33.55
C ALA A 276 -15.97 -30.60 -33.33
N GLN A 277 -15.34 -30.02 -34.35
CA GLN A 277 -15.19 -28.57 -34.50
C GLN A 277 -16.52 -27.98 -35.03
N PRO A 278 -16.68 -26.65 -35.04
CA PRO A 278 -16.67 -26.01 -36.36
C PRO A 278 -15.89 -24.68 -36.42
N ALA A 279 -15.75 -24.16 -37.64
CA ALA A 279 -15.01 -22.94 -37.95
C ALA A 279 -15.93 -21.81 -38.48
N LEU A 280 -15.35 -20.60 -38.58
CA LEU A 280 -15.79 -19.37 -39.28
C LEU A 280 -17.15 -19.40 -40.02
N ARG A 281 -18.02 -18.40 -39.73
CA ARG A 281 -18.25 -17.26 -40.67
C ARG A 281 -19.03 -16.09 -40.06
N ALA A 282 -19.29 -15.06 -40.88
CA ALA A 282 -19.44 -13.67 -40.47
C ALA A 282 -20.82 -13.03 -40.75
N ALA A 283 -21.22 -12.12 -39.84
CA ALA A 283 -21.84 -10.81 -40.12
C ALA A 283 -23.29 -10.77 -40.71
N PRO A 284 -23.93 -9.59 -41.00
CA PRO A 284 -25.20 -9.26 -40.32
C PRO A 284 -26.35 -8.69 -41.19
N VAL A 285 -27.57 -8.65 -40.64
CA VAL A 285 -28.79 -7.97 -41.16
C VAL A 285 -29.58 -7.52 -39.90
N ALA A 286 -29.88 -6.24 -39.60
CA ALA A 286 -30.61 -5.17 -40.27
C ALA A 286 -32.16 -5.32 -40.21
N GLY A 287 -32.89 -4.24 -39.85
CA GLY A 287 -34.35 -4.26 -39.66
C GLY A 287 -35.00 -2.86 -39.59
N PRO A 288 -35.90 -2.51 -40.54
CA PRO A 288 -36.71 -1.27 -40.56
C PRO A 288 -38.24 -1.54 -40.74
N PRO A 289 -39.13 -0.54 -40.86
CA PRO A 289 -39.21 0.80 -40.24
C PRO A 289 -40.62 1.11 -39.61
N VAL A 290 -40.86 2.38 -39.29
CA VAL A 290 -42.08 2.99 -38.70
C VAL A 290 -43.28 3.17 -39.66
N SER A 291 -44.47 3.44 -39.09
CA SER A 291 -45.60 4.16 -39.71
C SER A 291 -46.38 4.96 -38.64
N ALA A 292 -47.23 5.94 -39.03
CA ALA A 292 -47.87 6.91 -38.12
C ALA A 292 -49.23 7.49 -38.61
N ALA A 293 -50.02 8.02 -37.68
CA ALA A 293 -51.17 8.95 -37.77
C ALA A 293 -51.45 9.44 -36.31
N GLU A 294 -51.64 10.71 -35.95
CA GLU A 294 -52.72 11.69 -36.26
C GLU A 294 -54.06 11.37 -35.52
N GLU A 295 -54.85 12.32 -35.01
CA GLU A 295 -55.07 13.72 -35.45
C GLU A 295 -55.61 14.67 -34.32
N ALA A 296 -55.51 16.01 -34.53
CA ALA A 296 -56.37 17.13 -34.05
C ALA A 296 -56.70 17.35 -32.54
N ALA A 297 -57.07 18.53 -32.02
CA ALA A 297 -56.89 19.98 -32.29
C ALA A 297 -57.26 20.72 -30.96
N GLU A 298 -57.19 22.04 -30.66
CA GLU A 298 -57.41 23.34 -31.31
C GLU A 298 -57.12 24.43 -30.21
N ALA A 299 -56.90 25.75 -30.38
CA ALA A 299 -56.15 26.61 -31.31
C ALA A 299 -56.02 28.04 -30.66
N ALA A 300 -55.70 29.09 -31.45
CA ALA A 300 -55.70 30.54 -31.12
C ALA A 300 -54.62 31.09 -30.13
N ALA A 301 -53.97 32.24 -30.37
CA ALA A 301 -53.88 33.08 -31.58
C ALA A 301 -52.59 33.95 -31.62
N GLU A 302 -52.21 34.35 -32.84
CA GLU A 302 -51.16 35.34 -33.20
C GLU A 302 -51.84 36.72 -33.55
N PRO A 303 -51.18 37.78 -34.10
CA PRO A 303 -49.76 37.98 -34.49
C PRO A 303 -49.11 39.32 -34.03
N ALA A 304 -47.80 39.48 -34.25
CA ALA A 304 -47.16 40.74 -34.72
C ALA A 304 -45.62 40.66 -34.93
N ALA A 305 -45.15 41.02 -36.13
CA ALA A 305 -43.75 41.30 -36.52
C ALA A 305 -43.78 42.20 -37.80
N PRO A 306 -42.66 42.66 -38.43
CA PRO A 306 -41.22 42.56 -38.14
C PRO A 306 -40.56 43.99 -38.16
N PRO A 307 -39.30 44.30 -38.59
CA PRO A 307 -38.10 43.47 -38.86
C PRO A 307 -36.74 43.98 -38.29
N ALA A 308 -35.79 43.04 -38.19
CA ALA A 308 -34.33 43.12 -38.45
C ALA A 308 -33.43 44.27 -37.91
N VAL A 309 -32.49 43.90 -37.01
CA VAL A 309 -31.05 44.25 -37.12
C VAL A 309 -30.19 43.09 -36.60
N SER A 310 -28.95 42.94 -37.08
CA SER A 310 -28.05 41.80 -36.78
C SER A 310 -27.48 41.80 -35.35
N PRO A 311 -27.33 40.62 -34.69
CA PRO A 311 -26.64 40.49 -33.41
C PRO A 311 -25.16 40.90 -33.47
N ARG A 312 -24.68 41.51 -32.38
CA ARG A 312 -23.33 42.11 -32.29
C ARG A 312 -22.31 41.09 -31.78
N GLU A 313 -21.11 41.10 -32.36
CA GLU A 313 -19.99 40.24 -31.97
C GLU A 313 -19.48 40.58 -30.56
N VAL A 314 -19.44 39.58 -29.66
CA VAL A 314 -18.81 39.69 -28.33
C VAL A 314 -18.02 38.41 -28.02
N LEU A 315 -16.69 38.49 -28.21
CA LEU A 315 -15.63 37.76 -27.51
C LEU A 315 -15.82 36.24 -27.27
N ARG A 316 -15.36 35.44 -28.24
CA ARG A 316 -14.82 34.09 -27.92
C ARG A 316 -13.49 34.24 -27.16
N PRO A 317 -13.23 33.49 -26.08
CA PRO A 317 -11.89 33.40 -25.48
C PRO A 317 -10.87 32.89 -26.50
N ALA A 318 -9.69 33.50 -26.54
CA ALA A 318 -8.61 33.10 -27.45
C ALA A 318 -8.06 31.71 -27.11
N ALA A 319 -7.76 30.90 -28.13
CA ALA A 319 -7.22 29.56 -27.95
C ALA A 319 -5.84 29.59 -27.28
N ALA A 320 -5.66 28.84 -26.20
CA ALA A 320 -4.35 28.68 -25.56
C ALA A 320 -3.37 27.95 -26.49
N PRO A 321 -2.08 28.37 -26.55
CA PRO A 321 -1.12 27.79 -27.48
C PRO A 321 -0.80 26.32 -27.15
N ALA A 322 -0.84 25.47 -28.18
CA ALA A 322 -0.56 24.04 -28.05
C ALA A 322 0.88 23.81 -27.54
N ARG A 323 1.01 23.16 -26.38
CA ARG A 323 2.30 22.78 -25.78
C ARG A 323 2.84 21.56 -26.53
N VAL A 324 4.09 21.63 -26.97
CA VAL A 324 4.76 20.57 -27.73
C VAL A 324 5.60 19.70 -26.79
N THR A 325 5.48 18.39 -26.90
CA THR A 325 6.32 17.43 -26.18
C THR A 325 7.68 17.32 -26.86
N VAL A 326 8.76 17.56 -26.10
CA VAL A 326 10.14 17.32 -26.50
C VAL A 326 10.65 16.09 -25.76
N GLY A 327 11.12 15.08 -26.49
CA GLY A 327 11.76 13.90 -25.89
C GLY A 327 13.17 14.22 -25.39
N VAL A 328 13.56 13.67 -24.24
CA VAL A 328 14.89 13.88 -23.64
C VAL A 328 15.55 12.52 -23.41
N GLN A 329 16.72 12.31 -24.01
CA GLN A 329 17.48 11.07 -23.95
C GLN A 329 18.96 11.40 -23.71
N ILE A 330 19.36 11.44 -22.42
CA ILE A 330 20.71 11.80 -21.99
C ILE A 330 21.33 10.63 -21.20
N GLN A 331 22.61 10.35 -21.47
CA GLN A 331 23.38 9.28 -20.81
C GLN A 331 24.74 9.79 -20.30
N PRO A 332 25.26 9.26 -19.17
CA PRO A 332 24.61 8.30 -18.26
C PRO A 332 23.47 8.96 -17.46
N TRP A 333 23.63 10.24 -17.14
CA TRP A 333 22.62 11.14 -16.57
C TRP A 333 23.02 12.59 -16.87
N GLY A 334 22.15 13.55 -16.56
CA GLY A 334 22.49 14.97 -16.64
C GLY A 334 21.34 15.93 -16.32
N GLU A 335 21.67 17.06 -15.71
CA GLU A 335 20.78 18.19 -15.47
C GLU A 335 20.45 18.91 -16.78
N VAL A 336 19.18 19.21 -17.03
CA VAL A 336 18.73 19.91 -18.24
C VAL A 336 18.28 21.33 -17.88
N TRP A 337 19.05 22.33 -18.31
CA TRP A 337 18.75 23.74 -18.13
C TRP A 337 18.22 24.33 -19.45
N VAL A 338 17.09 25.01 -19.42
CA VAL A 338 16.42 25.56 -20.61
C VAL A 338 16.17 27.06 -20.42
N ASN A 339 16.81 27.88 -21.27
CA ASN A 339 16.88 29.35 -21.13
C ASN A 339 17.31 29.81 -19.73
N GLY A 340 18.21 29.07 -19.07
CA GLY A 340 18.69 29.35 -17.72
C GLY A 340 17.79 28.84 -16.59
N VAL A 341 16.62 28.26 -16.90
CA VAL A 341 15.74 27.63 -15.89
C VAL A 341 16.04 26.13 -15.85
N ASN A 342 16.42 25.61 -14.68
CA ASN A 342 16.63 24.18 -14.48
C ASN A 342 15.29 23.41 -14.64
N ARG A 343 15.30 22.28 -15.36
CA ARG A 343 14.14 21.41 -15.61
C ARG A 343 14.28 20.02 -14.99
N GLY A 344 15.32 19.79 -14.19
CA GLY A 344 15.60 18.53 -13.50
C GLY A 344 16.62 17.65 -14.24
N VAL A 345 16.86 16.47 -13.68
CA VAL A 345 17.80 15.47 -14.22
C VAL A 345 17.10 14.46 -15.13
N SER A 346 17.73 14.13 -16.26
CA SER A 346 17.46 12.92 -17.04
C SER A 346 18.47 11.84 -16.57
N PRO A 347 18.12 10.54 -16.45
CA PRO A 347 17.05 9.84 -17.17
C PRO A 347 15.59 9.85 -16.65
N PRO A 348 15.23 10.24 -15.40
CA PRO A 348 13.82 10.22 -15.00
C PRO A 348 12.99 11.26 -15.77
N LEU A 349 13.57 12.41 -16.12
CA LEU A 349 13.01 13.34 -17.09
C LEU A 349 13.16 12.80 -18.52
N ARG A 350 12.11 12.12 -19.03
CA ARG A 350 12.02 11.59 -20.41
C ARG A 350 11.34 12.53 -21.40
N GLU A 351 10.47 13.42 -20.91
CA GLU A 351 9.70 14.36 -21.72
C GLU A 351 9.74 15.76 -21.10
N LEU A 352 9.79 16.77 -21.95
CA LEU A 352 9.73 18.17 -21.57
C LEU A 352 8.69 18.90 -22.43
N ARG A 353 7.65 19.44 -21.80
CA ARG A 353 6.63 20.23 -22.50
C ARG A 353 7.11 21.68 -22.64
N LEU A 354 7.29 22.14 -23.87
CA LEU A 354 7.70 23.50 -24.23
C LEU A 354 6.67 24.13 -25.18
N SER A 355 6.58 25.46 -25.17
CA SER A 355 5.86 26.19 -26.20
C SER A 355 6.64 26.14 -27.52
N PRO A 356 6.02 26.40 -28.69
CA PRO A 356 6.78 26.65 -29.90
C PRO A 356 7.71 27.86 -29.73
N GLY A 357 8.98 27.73 -30.12
CA GLY A 357 9.99 28.75 -29.90
C GLY A 357 11.44 28.25 -29.99
N LYS A 358 12.40 29.17 -29.86
CA LYS A 358 13.84 28.86 -29.81
C LYS A 358 14.34 28.85 -28.38
N TYR A 359 15.02 27.78 -28.00
CA TYR A 359 15.52 27.56 -26.65
C TYR A 359 17.02 27.29 -26.65
N LYS A 360 17.75 27.95 -25.76
CA LYS A 360 19.13 27.57 -25.40
C LYS A 360 19.05 26.50 -24.33
N VAL A 361 19.52 25.29 -24.64
CA VAL A 361 19.59 24.17 -23.71
C VAL A 361 21.04 23.99 -23.28
N VAL A 362 21.27 23.85 -21.98
CA VAL A 362 22.57 23.49 -21.41
C VAL A 362 22.38 22.20 -20.62
N VAL A 363 23.18 21.19 -20.91
CA VAL A 363 23.19 19.92 -20.18
C VAL A 363 24.48 19.82 -19.37
N ARG A 364 24.37 19.51 -18.08
CA ARG A 364 25.52 19.34 -17.17
C ARG A 364 25.48 17.96 -16.51
N ASN A 365 26.65 17.37 -16.26
CA ASN A 365 26.78 16.07 -15.60
C ASN A 365 28.03 16.09 -14.70
N ALA A 366 27.83 16.35 -13.40
CA ALA A 366 28.90 16.59 -12.44
C ALA A 366 30.00 17.53 -12.97
N ASP A 367 31.25 17.10 -12.92
CA ASP A 367 32.44 17.86 -13.33
C ASP A 367 32.75 17.80 -14.84
N LEU A 368 31.91 17.13 -15.65
CA LEU A 368 32.10 17.03 -17.09
C LEU A 368 31.72 18.35 -17.80
N PRO A 369 32.38 18.67 -18.95
CA PRO A 369 32.14 19.91 -19.67
C PRO A 369 30.68 20.08 -20.09
N ALA A 370 30.11 21.25 -19.81
CA ALA A 370 28.71 21.55 -20.10
C ALA A 370 28.42 21.51 -21.61
N TYR A 371 27.41 20.74 -22.01
CA TYR A 371 26.99 20.65 -23.41
C TYR A 371 25.95 21.75 -23.72
N HIS A 372 26.27 22.61 -24.68
CA HIS A 372 25.40 23.71 -25.11
C HIS A 372 24.75 23.39 -26.47
N ALA A 373 23.42 23.41 -26.52
CA ALA A 373 22.63 23.19 -27.73
C ALA A 373 21.58 24.30 -27.92
N THR A 374 21.17 24.54 -29.17
CA THR A 374 20.01 25.39 -29.49
C THR A 374 18.90 24.51 -30.07
N LEU A 375 17.75 24.49 -29.40
CA LEU A 375 16.59 23.68 -29.74
C LEU A 375 15.49 24.59 -30.34
N GLU A 376 15.15 24.39 -31.61
CA GLU A 376 14.01 25.05 -32.25
C GLU A 376 12.78 24.12 -32.19
N VAL A 377 11.79 24.49 -31.37
CA VAL A 377 10.54 23.74 -31.20
C VAL A 377 9.48 24.35 -32.12
N LYS A 378 9.00 23.57 -33.09
CA LYS A 378 7.93 23.97 -34.05
C LYS A 378 6.58 23.43 -33.61
N PRO A 379 5.46 24.15 -33.84
CA PRO A 379 4.14 23.68 -33.43
C PRO A 379 3.81 22.35 -34.11
N GLY A 380 3.37 21.36 -33.33
CA GLY A 380 2.97 20.05 -33.82
C GLY A 380 4.12 19.09 -34.20
N THR A 381 5.38 19.51 -34.17
CA THR A 381 6.54 18.62 -34.45
C THR A 381 7.21 18.19 -33.15
N PRO A 382 7.15 16.90 -32.74
CA PRO A 382 7.90 16.41 -31.59
C PRO A 382 9.40 16.42 -31.90
N VAL A 383 10.19 17.10 -31.08
CA VAL A 383 11.66 17.18 -31.21
C VAL A 383 12.30 16.31 -30.13
N THR A 384 13.42 15.65 -30.42
CA THR A 384 14.14 14.84 -29.40
C THR A 384 15.54 15.39 -29.16
N LEU A 385 15.84 15.74 -27.91
CA LEU A 385 17.19 16.08 -27.45
C LEU A 385 17.95 14.80 -27.08
N ARG A 386 19.02 14.48 -27.81
CA ARG A 386 19.92 13.37 -27.54
C ARG A 386 21.31 13.89 -27.18
N HIS A 387 21.88 13.39 -26.08
CA HIS A 387 23.29 13.62 -25.75
C HIS A 387 23.86 12.42 -24.97
N GLN A 388 25.14 12.12 -25.19
CA GLN A 388 25.86 11.08 -24.47
C GLN A 388 27.19 11.68 -24.02
N PHE A 389 27.37 11.83 -22.72
CA PHE A 389 28.67 12.17 -22.14
C PHE A 389 29.63 10.99 -22.32
N ARG A 390 30.92 11.30 -22.47
CA ARG A 390 32.04 10.34 -22.59
C ARG A 390 33.07 10.62 -21.51
#